data_AF-A0A7S0MMP7-F1
#
_entry.id   AF-A0A7S0MMP7-F1
#
_cell.length_a   1.000
_cell.length_b   1.000
_cell.length_c   1.000
_cell.angle_alpha   90.00
_cell.angle_beta   90.00
_cell.angle_gamma   90.00
#
_symmetry.space_group_name_H-M   'P 1'
#
loop_
_entity.id
_entity.type
_entity.pdbx_description
1 polymer ?
#
loop_
_entity_poly.entity_id
_entity_poly.type
_entity_poly.pdbx_seq_one_letter_code
_entity_poly.pdbx_strand_id
1 'polypeptide(L)'
;VAVLMQHVKVVKELVERGADATVEDRMGLTPLHFAYLIQHEPILQALGDAAKLAPISSTHNATPQELAEGLSFAIQAPPVLVRVMDREGVAQKLDGDAFLVKTGVRYTRTCLFTDEYLQTFYSSILDDEGMALLADPRKRELSAQYRASQEEDRLALAYISEEVGYGVFSLGEVEEGAYVCCYAGLVQDLQRIREQAKNSYVMTVMPVERFPFKTDATLYRSFGAYINHSDTPNLTCEHIVAKGAALIVFVANKRIGAGEQLGFDYRGRLHTTYCEKSIPTFGPLSPLPAPHLAALQKL
;
A
#
# COMPACT_ATOMS: atom_id res chain seq x y z
N VAL A 1 23.86 -0.73 17.25
CA VAL A 1 23.89 -1.30 18.63
C VAL A 1 23.43 -0.30 19.69
N ALA A 2 24.10 0.84 19.91
CA ALA A 2 23.72 1.79 20.97
C ALA A 2 22.26 2.29 20.90
N VAL A 3 21.75 2.52 19.68
CA VAL A 3 20.34 2.85 19.41
C VAL A 3 19.39 1.73 19.86
N LEU A 4 19.63 0.49 19.41
CA LEU A 4 18.80 -0.68 19.77
C LEU A 4 18.77 -0.94 21.29
N MET A 5 19.88 -0.69 21.98
CA MET A 5 19.98 -0.82 23.44
C MET A 5 19.43 0.41 24.18
N GLN A 6 18.89 1.41 23.47
CA GLN A 6 18.33 2.64 24.01
C GLN A 6 19.32 3.42 24.91
N HIS A 7 20.62 3.30 24.63
CA HIS A 7 21.67 3.94 25.41
C HIS A 7 21.90 5.40 24.98
N VAL A 8 20.98 6.28 25.38
CA VAL A 8 20.94 7.70 24.96
C VAL A 8 22.29 8.41 25.13
N LYS A 9 22.96 8.23 26.27
CA LYS A 9 24.27 8.88 26.54
C LYS A 9 25.35 8.43 25.56
N VAL A 10 25.38 7.14 25.23
CA VAL A 10 26.34 6.58 24.28
C VAL A 10 26.04 7.07 22.87
N VAL A 11 24.76 7.14 22.48
CA VAL A 11 24.36 7.68 21.17
C VAL A 11 24.81 9.14 21.02
N LYS A 12 24.56 9.98 22.03
CA LYS A 12 24.99 11.39 22.01
C LYS A 12 26.51 11.52 21.86
N GLU A 13 27.28 10.80 22.69
CA GLU A 13 28.75 10.82 22.63
C GLU A 13 29.28 10.37 21.25
N LEU A 14 28.67 9.35 20.64
CA LEU A 14 29.08 8.90 19.31
C LEU A 14 28.81 9.95 18.23
N VAL A 15 27.62 10.56 18.25
CA VAL A 15 27.25 11.63 17.31
C VAL A 15 28.14 12.86 17.50
N GLU A 16 28.42 13.27 18.73
CA GLU A 16 29.32 14.39 19.06
C GLU A 16 30.76 14.15 18.57
N ARG A 17 31.20 12.88 18.51
CA ARG A 17 32.49 12.47 17.94
C ARG A 17 32.50 12.33 16.42
N GLY A 18 31.40 12.66 15.74
CA GLY A 18 31.28 12.61 14.29
C GLY A 18 30.96 11.22 13.72
N ALA A 19 30.31 10.35 14.50
CA ALA A 19 29.80 9.09 13.96
C ALA A 19 28.76 9.36 12.84
N ASP A 20 28.96 8.73 11.69
CA ASP A 20 28.06 8.86 10.55
C ASP A 20 26.78 8.01 10.77
N ALA A 21 25.66 8.69 11.05
CA ALA A 21 24.37 8.04 11.27
C ALA A 21 23.58 7.77 9.97
N THR A 22 24.20 7.98 8.80
CA THR A 22 23.60 7.72 7.49
C THR A 22 24.01 6.35 6.92
N VAL A 23 25.03 5.72 7.50
CA VAL A 23 25.51 4.40 7.07
C VAL A 23 24.45 3.34 7.33
N GLU A 24 24.11 2.58 6.29
CA GLU A 24 23.25 1.42 6.37
C GLU A 24 24.00 0.22 6.95
N ASP A 25 23.31 -0.60 7.74
CA ASP A 25 23.77 -1.92 8.10
C ASP A 25 23.50 -2.94 6.97
N ARG A 26 23.73 -4.23 7.25
CA ARG A 26 23.50 -5.31 6.28
C ARG A 26 22.04 -5.46 5.85
N MET A 27 21.09 -4.91 6.61
CA MET A 27 19.66 -4.93 6.33
C MET A 27 19.22 -3.67 5.57
N GLY A 28 20.16 -2.81 5.16
CA GLY A 28 19.82 -1.53 4.52
C GLY A 28 19.22 -0.52 5.50
N LEU A 29 19.41 -0.70 6.82
CA LEU A 29 18.82 0.17 7.84
C LEU A 29 19.90 1.04 8.50
N THR A 30 19.61 2.32 8.62
CA THR A 30 20.47 3.28 9.33
C THR A 30 20.10 3.34 10.82
N PRO A 31 20.98 3.90 11.69
CA PRO A 31 20.63 4.18 13.08
C PRO A 31 19.30 4.92 13.26
N LEU A 32 18.93 5.81 12.33
CA LEU A 32 17.67 6.54 12.40
C LEU A 32 16.45 5.64 12.11
N HIS A 33 16.54 4.70 11.19
CA HIS A 33 15.48 3.71 10.95
C HIS A 33 15.18 2.92 12.24
N PHE A 34 16.22 2.43 12.91
CA PHE A 34 16.06 1.73 14.20
C PHE A 34 15.44 2.62 15.28
N ALA A 35 15.80 3.90 15.33
CA ALA A 35 15.23 4.83 16.30
C ALA A 35 13.72 5.05 16.11
N TYR A 36 13.24 5.05 14.87
CA TYR A 36 11.80 5.10 14.55
C TYR A 36 11.09 3.79 14.88
N LEU A 37 11.69 2.64 14.58
CA LEU A 37 11.11 1.33 14.91
C LEU A 37 10.91 1.11 16.42
N ILE A 38 11.85 1.59 17.25
CA ILE A 38 11.75 1.50 18.72
C ILE A 38 10.94 2.64 19.35
N GLN A 39 10.51 3.63 18.55
CA GLN A 39 9.71 4.80 18.98
C GLN A 39 10.28 5.55 20.20
N HIS A 40 11.60 5.64 20.32
CA HIS A 40 12.25 6.20 21.51
C HIS A 40 12.70 7.65 21.30
N GLU A 41 11.81 8.59 21.65
CA GLU A 41 11.98 10.04 21.43
C GLU A 41 13.37 10.61 21.85
N PRO A 42 13.94 10.28 23.03
CA PRO A 42 15.28 10.77 23.37
C PRO A 42 16.40 10.30 22.44
N ILE A 43 16.24 9.15 21.76
CA ILE A 43 17.21 8.65 20.78
C ILE A 43 17.00 9.37 19.45
N LEU A 44 15.76 9.58 19.02
CA LEU A 44 15.44 10.40 17.84
C LEU A 44 16.05 11.80 17.96
N GLN A 45 15.88 12.44 19.12
CA GLN A 45 16.49 13.74 19.43
C GLN A 45 18.03 13.67 19.46
N ALA A 46 18.61 12.60 19.99
CA ALA A 46 20.06 12.43 20.05
C ALA A 46 20.71 12.25 18.65
N LEU A 47 19.97 11.70 17.69
CA LEU A 47 20.38 11.61 16.28
C LEU A 47 20.09 12.92 15.50
N GLY A 48 19.61 13.96 16.19
CA GLY A 48 19.09 15.22 15.66
C GLY A 48 20.15 16.15 15.06
N ASP A 49 20.61 15.78 13.87
CA ASP A 49 20.98 16.61 12.71
C ASP A 49 21.14 15.70 11.48
N ALA A 50 21.46 14.41 11.71
CA ALA A 50 21.31 13.34 10.73
C ALA A 50 19.86 13.11 10.28
N ALA A 51 18.85 13.50 11.09
CA ALA A 51 17.43 13.45 10.75
C ALA A 51 16.99 14.37 9.59
N LYS A 52 17.84 15.35 9.20
CA LYS A 52 17.61 16.15 7.98
C LYS A 52 17.87 15.35 6.70
N LEU A 53 18.68 14.30 6.80
CA LEU A 53 18.81 13.30 5.77
C LEU A 53 17.72 12.27 6.06
N ALA A 54 16.74 12.16 5.18
CA ALA A 54 15.76 11.07 5.20
C ALA A 54 16.25 9.99 4.24
N PRO A 55 17.29 9.19 4.61
CA PRO A 55 17.80 8.16 3.72
C PRO A 55 16.68 7.17 3.43
N ILE A 56 16.53 6.82 2.15
CA ILE A 56 15.64 5.75 1.74
C ILE A 56 16.46 4.47 1.81
N SER A 57 16.04 3.55 2.67
CA SER A 57 16.64 2.21 2.80
C SER A 57 16.74 1.52 1.45
N SER A 58 17.92 0.99 1.14
CA SER A 58 18.20 0.29 -0.12
C SER A 58 17.41 -1.02 -0.30
N THR A 59 16.99 -1.66 0.79
CA THR A 59 16.28 -2.95 0.82
C THR A 59 14.77 -2.77 1.03
N HIS A 60 14.37 -1.81 1.86
CA HIS A 60 12.97 -1.56 2.24
C HIS A 60 12.30 -0.47 1.42
N ASN A 61 13.08 0.29 0.64
CA ASN A 61 12.65 1.47 -0.11
C ASN A 61 11.74 2.39 0.74
N ALA A 62 12.20 2.64 1.96
CA ALA A 62 11.47 3.34 3.01
C ALA A 62 12.39 4.37 3.66
N THR A 63 11.85 5.52 4.01
CA THR A 63 12.48 6.41 4.99
C THR A 63 12.26 5.88 6.42
N PRO A 64 13.00 6.38 7.42
CA PRO A 64 12.76 6.05 8.81
C PRO A 64 11.31 6.31 9.26
N GLN A 65 10.73 7.44 8.84
CA GLN A 65 9.35 7.78 9.15
C GLN A 65 8.34 6.83 8.47
N GLU A 66 8.57 6.46 7.21
CA GLU A 66 7.69 5.53 6.48
C GLU A 66 7.65 4.14 7.14
N LEU A 67 8.75 3.69 7.76
CA LEU A 67 8.72 2.46 8.57
C LEU A 67 7.79 2.62 9.78
N ALA A 68 7.88 3.73 10.52
CA ALA A 68 6.97 3.95 11.65
C ALA A 68 5.50 4.10 11.21
N GLU A 69 5.25 4.70 10.04
CA GLU A 69 3.90 4.80 9.47
C GLU A 69 3.25 3.43 9.22
N GLY A 70 4.03 2.39 8.96
CA GLY A 70 3.54 1.01 8.84
C GLY A 70 2.93 0.45 10.14
N LEU A 71 3.21 1.06 11.29
CA LEU A 71 2.57 0.73 12.58
C LEU A 71 1.50 1.75 12.98
N SER A 72 1.35 2.83 12.21
CA SER A 72 0.39 3.88 12.48
C SER A 72 -0.96 3.52 11.89
N PHE A 73 -1.88 3.10 12.76
CA PHE A 73 -3.30 2.92 12.43
C PHE A 73 -4.07 4.26 12.34
N ALA A 74 -3.39 5.39 12.53
CA ALA A 74 -3.96 6.72 12.41
C ALA A 74 -4.20 7.11 10.94
N ILE A 75 -4.95 8.20 10.73
CA ILE A 75 -5.13 8.79 9.40
C ILE A 75 -3.76 9.26 8.87
N GLN A 76 -3.45 8.91 7.63
CA GLN A 76 -2.21 9.33 6.99
C GLN A 76 -2.20 10.86 6.82
N ALA A 77 -1.08 11.50 7.18
CA ALA A 77 -0.88 12.93 7.02
C ALA A 77 0.03 13.20 5.79
N PRO A 78 -0.30 14.17 4.91
CA PRO A 78 -1.53 14.96 4.91
C PRO A 78 -2.77 14.10 4.60
N PRO A 79 -3.96 14.49 5.11
CA PRO A 79 -5.19 13.76 4.83
C PRO A 79 -5.44 13.61 3.33
N VAL A 80 -5.74 12.38 2.92
CA VAL A 80 -6.07 12.03 1.55
C VAL A 80 -7.58 12.14 1.33
N LEU A 81 -8.00 12.79 0.25
CA LEU A 81 -9.40 12.98 -0.10
C LEU A 81 -9.82 12.03 -1.22
N VAL A 82 -10.66 11.05 -0.90
CA VAL A 82 -11.16 10.06 -1.87
C VAL A 82 -12.47 10.54 -2.48
N ARG A 83 -12.53 10.61 -3.82
CA ARG A 83 -13.77 10.87 -4.56
C ARG A 83 -14.64 9.62 -4.54
N VAL A 84 -15.87 9.75 -4.04
CA VAL A 84 -16.84 8.67 -3.93
C VAL A 84 -18.18 9.13 -4.50
N MET A 85 -18.77 8.30 -5.34
CA MET A 85 -20.18 8.38 -5.73
C MET A 85 -20.97 7.30 -5.00
N ASP A 86 -21.98 7.71 -4.23
CA ASP A 86 -22.82 6.78 -3.48
C ASP A 86 -23.96 6.17 -4.32
N ARG A 87 -24.78 5.35 -3.65
CA ARG A 87 -25.90 4.63 -4.27
C ARG A 87 -26.99 5.57 -4.80
N GLU A 88 -27.08 6.79 -4.30
CA GLU A 88 -27.97 7.83 -4.79
C GLU A 88 -27.39 8.61 -5.99
N GLY A 89 -26.17 8.28 -6.42
CA GLY A 89 -25.47 8.96 -7.52
C GLY A 89 -24.84 10.29 -7.11
N VAL A 90 -24.70 10.56 -5.80
CA VAL A 90 -24.14 11.81 -5.29
C VAL A 90 -22.62 11.68 -5.18
N ALA A 91 -21.91 12.56 -5.91
CA ALA A 91 -20.46 12.66 -5.88
C ALA A 91 -19.99 13.53 -4.70
N GLN A 92 -19.00 13.05 -3.94
CA GLN A 92 -18.42 13.75 -2.80
C GLN A 92 -16.93 13.42 -2.62
N LYS A 93 -16.18 14.30 -1.97
CA LYS A 93 -14.80 14.04 -1.50
C LYS A 93 -14.83 13.70 -0.02
N LEU A 94 -14.22 12.58 0.35
CA LEU A 94 -14.16 12.10 1.72
C LEU A 94 -12.72 12.05 2.22
N ASP A 95 -12.47 12.67 3.37
CA ASP A 95 -11.26 12.41 4.14
C ASP A 95 -11.31 11.05 4.84
N GLY A 96 -10.25 10.69 5.57
CA GLY A 96 -10.14 9.39 6.23
C GLY A 96 -11.27 9.06 7.20
N ASP A 97 -11.79 10.05 7.94
CA ASP A 97 -12.86 9.83 8.92
C ASP A 97 -14.23 9.77 8.24
N ALA A 98 -14.52 10.67 7.31
CA ALA A 98 -15.75 10.62 6.54
C ALA A 98 -15.84 9.34 5.68
N PHE A 99 -14.72 8.88 5.15
CA PHE A 99 -14.62 7.62 4.42
C PHE A 99 -14.90 6.42 5.33
N LEU A 100 -14.32 6.40 6.53
CA LEU A 100 -14.58 5.35 7.53
C LEU A 100 -16.04 5.31 7.94
N VAL A 101 -16.65 6.47 8.25
CA VAL A 101 -18.07 6.54 8.63
C VAL A 101 -18.96 6.03 7.50
N LYS A 102 -18.64 6.33 6.24
CA LYS A 102 -19.50 5.94 5.11
C LYS A 102 -19.31 4.51 4.65
N THR A 103 -18.09 3.98 4.71
CA THR A 103 -17.75 2.66 4.16
C THR A 103 -17.54 1.58 5.22
N GLY A 104 -17.34 1.97 6.49
CA GLY A 104 -16.90 1.06 7.56
C GLY A 104 -15.44 0.65 7.45
N VAL A 105 -14.67 1.21 6.51
CA VAL A 105 -13.28 0.83 6.22
C VAL A 105 -12.37 2.04 6.32
N ARG A 106 -11.16 1.87 6.86
CA ARG A 106 -10.15 2.92 6.87
C ARG A 106 -9.39 2.94 5.55
N TYR A 107 -9.36 4.10 4.89
CA TYR A 107 -8.54 4.28 3.70
C TYR A 107 -7.04 4.36 4.06
N THR A 108 -6.20 3.61 3.35
CA THR A 108 -4.74 3.69 3.49
C THR A 108 -4.06 3.32 2.18
N ARG A 109 -2.95 3.99 1.87
CA ARG A 109 -2.03 3.61 0.79
C ARG A 109 -0.80 2.85 1.29
N THR A 110 -0.59 2.81 2.60
CA THR A 110 0.55 2.12 3.24
C THR A 110 0.08 0.79 3.81
N CYS A 111 0.85 -0.26 3.57
CA CYS A 111 0.65 -1.54 4.22
C CYS A 111 0.93 -1.41 5.72
N LEU A 112 0.01 -1.91 6.54
CA LEU A 112 0.07 -1.83 7.99
C LEU A 112 0.49 -3.15 8.61
N PHE A 113 1.14 -3.11 9.76
CA PHE A 113 1.56 -4.26 10.53
C PHE A 113 0.88 -4.24 11.90
N THR A 114 0.54 -5.42 12.45
CA THR A 114 -0.18 -5.51 13.73
C THR A 114 0.66 -5.11 14.93
N ASP A 115 1.98 -5.29 14.83
CA ASP A 115 2.92 -5.07 15.92
C ASP A 115 4.36 -4.96 15.38
N GLU A 116 5.25 -4.42 16.21
CA GLU A 116 6.67 -4.22 15.91
C GLU A 116 7.40 -5.53 15.62
N TYR A 117 6.98 -6.64 16.27
CA TYR A 117 7.59 -7.94 16.03
C TYR A 117 7.32 -8.43 14.61
N LEU A 118 6.07 -8.35 14.15
CA LEU A 118 5.69 -8.70 12.80
C LEU A 118 6.40 -7.82 11.78
N GLN A 119 6.47 -6.51 12.01
CA GLN A 119 7.18 -5.60 11.12
C GLN A 119 8.68 -5.92 11.06
N THR A 120 9.32 -6.20 12.20
CA THR A 120 10.75 -6.55 12.25
C THR A 120 11.03 -7.89 11.58
N PHE A 121 10.18 -8.90 11.84
CA PHE A 121 10.29 -10.19 11.18
C PHE A 121 10.10 -10.06 9.67
N TYR A 122 9.09 -9.29 9.24
CA TYR A 122 8.85 -9.01 7.84
C TYR A 122 10.00 -8.24 7.18
N SER A 123 10.56 -7.25 7.88
CA SER A 123 11.75 -6.50 7.46
C SER A 123 12.93 -7.42 7.17
N SER A 124 13.19 -8.42 8.02
CA SER A 124 14.27 -9.39 7.75
C SER A 124 14.05 -10.27 6.51
N ILE A 125 12.81 -10.40 6.04
CA ILE A 125 12.50 -11.13 4.80
C ILE A 125 12.77 -10.24 3.57
N LEU A 126 12.62 -8.93 3.70
CA LEU A 126 12.88 -7.97 2.62
C LEU A 126 14.37 -7.80 2.31
N ASP A 127 15.28 -8.27 3.17
CA ASP A 127 16.72 -8.13 2.96
C ASP A 127 17.17 -8.71 1.60
N ASP A 128 16.86 -9.98 1.32
CA ASP A 128 17.24 -10.62 0.06
C ASP A 128 16.21 -10.34 -1.05
N GLU A 129 14.92 -10.50 -0.73
CA GLU A 129 13.83 -10.45 -1.71
C GLU A 129 13.52 -9.01 -2.15
N GLY A 130 13.59 -8.06 -1.22
CA GLY A 130 13.41 -6.64 -1.52
C GLY A 130 14.55 -6.11 -2.39
N MET A 131 15.79 -6.52 -2.12
CA MET A 131 16.93 -6.23 -2.99
C MET A 131 16.75 -6.83 -4.39
N ALA A 132 16.29 -8.08 -4.50
CA ALA A 132 16.04 -8.71 -5.78
C ALA A 132 14.95 -7.97 -6.58
N LEU A 133 13.86 -7.56 -5.93
CA LEU A 133 12.83 -6.73 -6.55
C LEU A 133 13.39 -5.37 -6.97
N LEU A 134 14.12 -4.68 -6.11
CA LEU A 134 14.66 -3.35 -6.41
C LEU A 134 15.81 -3.38 -7.44
N ALA A 135 16.43 -4.53 -7.68
CA ALA A 135 17.40 -4.73 -8.75
C ALA A 135 16.74 -4.75 -10.13
N ASP A 136 15.49 -5.18 -10.23
CA ASP A 136 14.72 -5.14 -11.48
C ASP A 136 14.33 -3.68 -11.83
N PRO A 137 14.75 -3.15 -13.00
CA PRO A 137 14.47 -1.77 -13.40
C PRO A 137 12.97 -1.44 -13.46
N ARG A 138 12.13 -2.40 -13.87
CA ARG A 138 10.68 -2.21 -13.97
C ARG A 138 10.07 -2.07 -12.58
N LYS A 139 10.49 -2.91 -11.63
CA LYS A 139 9.99 -2.84 -10.26
C LYS A 139 10.44 -1.57 -9.57
N ARG A 140 11.69 -1.15 -9.79
CA ARG A 140 12.22 0.12 -9.29
C ARG A 140 11.45 1.32 -9.85
N GLU A 141 11.14 1.32 -11.14
CA GLU A 141 10.32 2.36 -11.77
C GLU A 141 8.92 2.40 -11.15
N LEU A 142 8.24 1.26 -11.02
CA LEU A 142 6.91 1.18 -10.41
C LEU A 142 6.92 1.62 -8.94
N SER A 143 7.94 1.24 -8.17
CA SER A 143 8.16 1.72 -6.80
C SER A 143 8.26 3.25 -6.75
N ALA A 144 9.02 3.86 -7.68
CA ALA A 144 9.14 5.31 -7.77
C ALA A 144 7.79 5.97 -8.16
N GLN A 145 7.07 5.39 -9.12
CA GLN A 145 5.74 5.86 -9.54
C GLN A 145 4.73 5.79 -8.39
N TYR A 146 4.70 4.70 -7.62
CA TYR A 146 3.86 4.58 -6.43
C TYR A 146 4.19 5.64 -5.38
N ARG A 147 5.48 5.87 -5.10
CA ARG A 147 5.91 6.89 -4.11
C ARG A 147 5.51 8.30 -4.52
N ALA A 148 5.55 8.61 -5.82
CA ALA A 148 5.23 9.92 -6.37
C ALA A 148 3.74 10.11 -6.70
N SER A 149 2.94 9.04 -6.74
CA SER A 149 1.58 9.13 -7.24
C SER A 149 0.62 9.77 -6.23
N GLN A 150 -0.39 10.45 -6.78
CA GLN A 150 -1.62 10.83 -6.10
C GLN A 150 -2.74 10.12 -6.85
N GLU A 151 -3.14 8.95 -6.34
CA GLU A 151 -4.07 8.04 -7.02
C GLU A 151 -5.47 8.65 -7.04
N GLU A 152 -5.83 9.35 -5.97
CA GLU A 152 -7.14 9.94 -5.70
C GLU A 152 -7.50 11.07 -6.65
N ASP A 153 -6.49 11.70 -7.26
CA ASP A 153 -6.67 12.73 -8.28
C ASP A 153 -7.12 12.15 -9.62
N ARG A 154 -6.81 10.89 -9.87
CA ARG A 154 -7.08 10.22 -11.15
C ARG A 154 -8.15 9.15 -11.03
N LEU A 155 -8.52 8.75 -9.82
CA LEU A 155 -9.43 7.65 -9.57
C LEU A 155 -10.59 8.07 -8.68
N ALA A 156 -11.72 7.40 -8.84
CA ALA A 156 -12.87 7.52 -7.96
C ALA A 156 -13.48 6.16 -7.65
N LEU A 157 -14.16 6.07 -6.51
CA LEU A 157 -15.08 4.99 -6.22
C LEU A 157 -16.48 5.38 -6.69
N ALA A 158 -17.21 4.46 -7.29
CA ALA A 158 -18.65 4.61 -7.50
C ALA A 158 -19.39 3.33 -7.15
N TYR A 159 -20.53 3.49 -6.47
CA TYR A 159 -21.43 2.38 -6.17
C TYR A 159 -22.05 1.83 -7.47
N ILE A 160 -22.11 0.50 -7.58
CA ILE A 160 -22.60 -0.21 -8.76
C ILE A 160 -23.94 -0.87 -8.46
N SER A 161 -23.97 -1.75 -7.45
CA SER A 161 -25.17 -2.50 -7.03
C SER A 161 -24.97 -3.11 -5.64
N GLU A 162 -26.01 -3.71 -5.06
CA GLU A 162 -25.92 -4.40 -3.77
C GLU A 162 -25.03 -5.64 -3.85
N GLU A 163 -25.01 -6.31 -5.00
CA GLU A 163 -24.23 -7.53 -5.22
C GLU A 163 -22.74 -7.27 -5.38
N VAL A 164 -22.38 -6.16 -6.03
CA VAL A 164 -20.97 -5.82 -6.34
C VAL A 164 -20.41 -4.81 -5.32
N GLY A 165 -21.24 -3.93 -4.79
CA GLY A 165 -20.82 -2.80 -3.98
C GLY A 165 -20.18 -1.70 -4.83
N TYR A 166 -18.98 -1.28 -4.45
CA TYR A 166 -18.24 -0.21 -5.14
C TYR A 166 -17.30 -0.78 -6.19
N GLY A 167 -17.02 0.00 -7.23
CA GLY A 167 -15.89 -0.23 -8.13
C GLY A 167 -15.00 1.00 -8.24
N VAL A 168 -13.81 0.79 -8.80
CA VAL A 168 -12.87 1.87 -9.11
C VAL A 168 -13.01 2.30 -10.56
N PHE A 169 -13.00 3.60 -10.80
CA PHE A 169 -13.14 4.18 -12.13
C PHE A 169 -12.03 5.19 -12.40
N SER A 170 -11.56 5.22 -13.64
CA SER A 170 -10.60 6.24 -14.08
C SER A 170 -11.32 7.57 -14.33
N LEU A 171 -10.78 8.68 -13.84
CA LEU A 171 -11.27 10.04 -14.11
C LEU A 171 -10.62 10.66 -15.35
N GLY A 172 -9.59 10.02 -15.91
CA GLY A 172 -8.86 10.47 -17.09
C GLY A 172 -8.40 9.30 -17.95
N GLU A 173 -7.65 9.60 -19.01
CA GLU A 173 -7.03 8.55 -19.82
C GLU A 173 -5.79 7.99 -19.11
N VAL A 174 -5.57 6.69 -19.27
CA VAL A 174 -4.37 6.01 -18.78
C VAL A 174 -3.76 5.20 -19.92
N GLU A 175 -2.48 5.44 -20.18
CA GLU A 175 -1.73 4.72 -21.21
C GLU A 175 -1.41 3.29 -20.78
N GLU A 176 -1.28 2.40 -21.76
CA GLU A 176 -0.83 1.02 -21.52
C GLU A 176 0.57 1.00 -20.87
N GLY A 177 0.75 0.12 -19.89
CA GLY A 177 1.99 -0.03 -19.11
C GLY A 177 2.15 0.95 -17.95
N ALA A 178 1.23 1.93 -17.81
CA ALA A 178 1.29 2.91 -16.73
C ALA A 178 0.82 2.35 -15.38
N TYR A 179 1.45 2.83 -14.30
CA TYR A 179 0.97 2.61 -12.94
C TYR A 179 -0.41 3.26 -12.69
N VAL A 180 -1.30 2.50 -12.05
CA VAL A 180 -2.68 2.92 -11.76
C VAL A 180 -2.87 3.18 -10.27
N CYS A 181 -2.79 2.14 -9.43
CA CYS A 181 -3.01 2.23 -8.00
C CYS A 181 -2.33 1.08 -7.23
N CYS A 182 -2.21 1.22 -5.92
CA CYS A 182 -1.69 0.15 -5.05
C CYS A 182 -2.80 -0.73 -4.47
N TYR A 183 -2.43 -1.93 -4.01
CA TYR A 183 -3.20 -2.77 -3.09
C TYR A 183 -2.51 -2.76 -1.73
N ALA A 184 -3.03 -1.98 -0.79
CA ALA A 184 -2.54 -1.85 0.56
C ALA A 184 -3.63 -2.23 1.57
N GLY A 185 -3.21 -2.65 2.76
CA GLY A 185 -4.07 -3.11 3.83
C GLY A 185 -3.23 -3.64 4.99
N LEU A 186 -3.80 -4.53 5.80
CA LEU A 186 -3.12 -5.12 6.93
C LEU A 186 -2.31 -6.34 6.49
N VAL A 187 -0.99 -6.31 6.70
CA VAL A 187 -0.11 -7.46 6.47
C VAL A 187 -0.32 -8.46 7.61
N GLN A 188 -0.66 -9.70 7.26
CA GLN A 188 -0.93 -10.76 8.22
C GLN A 188 -0.33 -12.09 7.78
N ASP A 189 -0.06 -12.94 8.77
CA ASP A 189 0.25 -14.35 8.55
C ASP A 189 -0.99 -15.14 8.08
N LEU A 190 -0.72 -16.16 7.28
CA LEU A 190 -1.68 -17.06 6.66
C LEU A 190 -2.63 -17.75 7.64
N GLN A 191 -2.12 -18.15 8.81
CA GLN A 191 -2.92 -18.89 9.79
C GLN A 191 -4.01 -17.98 10.35
N ARG A 192 -3.68 -16.73 10.68
CA ARG A 192 -4.64 -15.73 11.16
C ARG A 192 -5.74 -15.44 10.14
N ILE A 193 -5.38 -15.34 8.85
CA ILE A 193 -6.36 -15.15 7.78
C ILE A 193 -7.28 -16.37 7.64
N ARG A 194 -6.75 -17.59 7.72
CA ARG A 194 -7.56 -18.83 7.63
C ARG A 194 -8.60 -18.94 8.72
N GLU A 195 -8.28 -18.49 9.93
CA GLU A 195 -9.20 -18.48 11.07
C GLU A 195 -10.28 -17.40 10.93
N GLN A 196 -10.00 -16.33 10.18
CA GLN A 196 -10.87 -15.17 10.01
C GLN A 196 -11.71 -15.17 8.71
N ALA A 197 -11.41 -16.03 7.73
CA ALA A 197 -11.87 -15.81 6.35
C ALA A 197 -13.03 -16.69 5.83
N LYS A 198 -14.11 -15.99 5.48
CA LYS A 198 -14.90 -16.23 4.25
C LYS A 198 -14.51 -15.19 3.15
N ASN A 199 -13.28 -14.68 3.11
CA ASN A 199 -13.05 -13.27 2.71
C ASN A 199 -12.56 -13.03 1.26
N SER A 200 -13.20 -12.07 0.59
CA SER A 200 -12.99 -11.61 -0.79
C SER A 200 -11.88 -10.55 -0.98
N TYR A 201 -11.19 -10.11 0.08
CA TYR A 201 -10.28 -8.95 0.07
C TYR A 201 -8.85 -9.29 0.51
N VAL A 202 -8.33 -10.44 0.08
CA VAL A 202 -7.00 -10.91 0.49
C VAL A 202 -6.14 -11.19 -0.73
N MET A 203 -4.97 -10.55 -0.81
CA MET A 203 -3.99 -10.81 -1.87
C MET A 203 -2.63 -11.24 -1.31
N THR A 204 -1.92 -12.06 -2.08
CA THR A 204 -0.58 -12.57 -1.72
C THR A 204 0.50 -11.56 -2.10
N VAL A 205 1.19 -11.04 -1.09
CA VAL A 205 2.04 -9.83 -1.15
C VAL A 205 3.39 -10.09 -1.79
N MET A 206 3.79 -11.35 -1.91
CA MET A 206 5.07 -11.76 -2.46
C MET A 206 4.95 -13.07 -3.22
N PRO A 207 5.67 -13.28 -4.33
CA PRO A 207 5.64 -14.53 -5.09
C PRO A 207 6.55 -15.62 -4.48
N VAL A 208 7.03 -15.44 -3.25
CA VAL A 208 7.98 -16.35 -2.63
C VAL A 208 7.20 -17.48 -1.96
N GLU A 209 7.28 -18.69 -2.51
CA GLU A 209 6.65 -19.92 -1.98
C GLU A 209 7.01 -20.24 -0.52
N ARG A 210 7.97 -19.50 0.06
CA ARG A 210 8.53 -19.73 1.40
C ARG A 210 7.85 -18.94 2.52
N PHE A 211 7.06 -17.91 2.22
CA PHE A 211 6.56 -17.01 3.27
C PHE A 211 5.03 -16.87 3.29
N PRO A 212 4.40 -17.10 4.45
CA PRO A 212 2.95 -17.16 4.59
C PRO A 212 2.27 -15.77 4.71
N PHE A 213 2.86 -14.68 4.19
CA PHE A 213 2.29 -13.33 4.37
C PHE A 213 1.33 -12.91 3.25
N LYS A 214 0.29 -12.20 3.66
CA LYS A 214 -0.76 -11.65 2.79
C LYS A 214 -1.19 -10.27 3.26
N THR A 215 -1.78 -9.50 2.36
CA THR A 215 -2.44 -8.24 2.68
C THR A 215 -3.93 -8.51 2.75
N ASP A 216 -4.47 -8.36 3.96
CA ASP A 216 -5.91 -8.33 4.22
C ASP A 216 -6.41 -6.89 4.16
N ALA A 217 -7.23 -6.61 3.15
CA ALA A 217 -7.82 -5.31 2.94
C ALA A 217 -9.24 -5.18 3.52
N THR A 218 -9.63 -6.03 4.48
CA THR A 218 -11.00 -6.03 5.04
C THR A 218 -11.32 -4.75 5.82
N LEU A 219 -10.42 -4.30 6.70
CA LEU A 219 -10.64 -3.11 7.56
C LEU A 219 -9.80 -1.90 7.18
N TYR A 220 -8.70 -2.12 6.45
CA TYR A 220 -7.79 -1.08 5.97
C TYR A 220 -7.56 -1.32 4.49
N ARG A 221 -7.85 -0.36 3.62
CA ARG A 221 -7.72 -0.61 2.17
C ARG A 221 -7.39 0.61 1.33
N SER A 222 -6.69 0.37 0.23
CA SER A 222 -6.50 1.31 -0.88
C SER A 222 -7.54 1.07 -1.98
N PHE A 223 -7.45 1.83 -3.09
CA PHE A 223 -8.24 1.59 -4.29
C PHE A 223 -8.13 0.16 -4.83
N GLY A 224 -6.94 -0.44 -4.79
CA GLY A 224 -6.70 -1.78 -5.30
C GLY A 224 -7.67 -2.85 -4.78
N ALA A 225 -8.14 -2.71 -3.53
CA ALA A 225 -9.09 -3.64 -2.93
C ALA A 225 -10.55 -3.45 -3.36
N TYR A 226 -10.87 -2.37 -4.07
CA TYR A 226 -12.18 -2.12 -4.66
C TYR A 226 -12.24 -2.48 -6.16
N ILE A 227 -11.13 -2.98 -6.73
CA ILE A 227 -11.10 -3.35 -8.14
C ILE A 227 -11.82 -4.68 -8.31
N ASN A 228 -12.87 -4.68 -9.12
CA ASN A 228 -13.69 -5.85 -9.35
C ASN A 228 -13.04 -6.83 -10.33
N HIS A 229 -13.54 -8.06 -10.33
CA HIS A 229 -13.11 -9.07 -11.28
C HIS A 229 -13.56 -8.72 -12.70
N SER A 230 -12.73 -9.04 -13.69
CA SER A 230 -13.11 -9.03 -15.12
C SER A 230 -12.47 -10.18 -15.88
N ASP A 231 -13.25 -10.79 -16.78
CA ASP A 231 -12.77 -11.73 -17.80
C ASP A 231 -11.99 -11.05 -18.93
N THR A 232 -12.14 -9.73 -19.08
CA THR A 232 -11.46 -8.91 -20.08
C THR A 232 -10.74 -7.73 -19.42
N PRO A 233 -9.86 -8.01 -18.44
CA PRO A 233 -9.32 -7.00 -17.53
C PRO A 233 -8.54 -5.93 -18.30
N ASN A 234 -8.61 -4.69 -17.80
CA ASN A 234 -7.76 -3.58 -18.23
C ASN A 234 -6.54 -3.38 -17.31
N LEU A 235 -6.40 -4.22 -16.28
CA LEU A 235 -5.27 -4.21 -15.36
C LEU A 235 -4.58 -5.57 -15.29
N THR A 236 -3.26 -5.52 -15.18
CA THR A 236 -2.44 -6.56 -14.57
C THR A 236 -1.90 -6.05 -13.24
N CYS A 237 -1.19 -6.90 -12.51
CA CYS A 237 -0.56 -6.49 -11.26
C CYS A 237 0.88 -6.99 -11.15
N GLU A 238 1.67 -6.23 -10.41
CA GLU A 238 3.09 -6.45 -10.20
C GLU A 238 3.42 -6.28 -8.72
N HIS A 239 4.41 -7.03 -8.22
CA HIS A 239 4.98 -6.80 -6.89
C HIS A 239 6.06 -5.74 -6.92
N ILE A 240 6.06 -4.89 -5.91
CA ILE A 240 7.10 -3.88 -5.67
C ILE A 240 7.48 -3.87 -4.19
N VAL A 241 8.57 -3.19 -3.84
CA VAL A 241 8.90 -2.81 -2.46
C VAL A 241 8.90 -1.30 -2.35
N ALA A 242 8.14 -0.77 -1.38
CA ALA A 242 8.11 0.65 -1.06
C ALA A 242 7.53 0.84 0.35
N LYS A 243 7.97 1.90 1.03
CA LYS A 243 7.49 2.29 2.36
C LYS A 243 7.52 1.15 3.38
N GLY A 244 8.54 0.31 3.33
CA GLY A 244 8.79 -0.71 4.35
C GLY A 244 8.05 -2.01 4.13
N ALA A 245 7.30 -2.14 3.04
CA ALA A 245 6.55 -3.34 2.72
C ALA A 245 6.77 -3.72 1.26
N ALA A 246 6.70 -5.02 0.99
CA ALA A 246 6.30 -5.42 -0.35
C ALA A 246 4.79 -5.20 -0.49
N LEU A 247 4.35 -4.86 -1.69
CA LEU A 247 2.94 -4.66 -1.99
C LEU A 247 2.67 -4.94 -3.46
N ILE A 248 1.39 -5.08 -3.78
CA ILE A 248 0.93 -5.22 -5.15
C ILE A 248 0.57 -3.84 -5.68
N VAL A 249 0.94 -3.58 -6.93
CA VAL A 249 0.47 -2.43 -7.70
C VAL A 249 -0.21 -2.90 -8.96
N PHE A 250 -1.24 -2.16 -9.38
CA PHE A 250 -1.95 -2.39 -10.62
C PHE A 250 -1.37 -1.52 -11.74
N VAL A 251 -1.23 -2.14 -12.91
CA VAL A 251 -0.67 -1.56 -14.12
C VAL A 251 -1.69 -1.72 -15.24
N ALA A 252 -1.88 -0.68 -16.04
CA ALA A 252 -2.75 -0.75 -17.22
C ALA A 252 -2.16 -1.75 -18.23
N ASN A 253 -2.93 -2.76 -18.62
CA ASN A 253 -2.50 -3.76 -19.63
C ASN A 253 -3.01 -3.44 -21.05
N LYS A 254 -3.78 -2.36 -21.16
CA LYS A 254 -4.27 -1.71 -22.37
C LYS A 254 -4.60 -0.26 -22.01
N ARG A 255 -4.78 0.60 -23.01
CA ARG A 255 -5.26 1.97 -22.79
C ARG A 255 -6.62 1.97 -22.09
N ILE A 256 -6.80 2.85 -21.10
CA ILE A 256 -8.02 2.99 -20.31
C ILE A 256 -8.60 4.38 -20.56
N GLY A 257 -9.85 4.45 -21.01
CA GLY A 257 -10.56 5.72 -21.21
C GLY A 257 -11.08 6.35 -19.91
N ALA A 258 -11.35 7.65 -19.97
CA ALA A 258 -12.02 8.34 -18.86
C ALA A 258 -13.42 7.78 -18.61
N GLY A 259 -13.76 7.52 -17.36
CA GLY A 259 -15.00 6.89 -16.93
C GLY A 259 -15.00 5.38 -17.01
N GLU A 260 -13.98 4.73 -17.59
CA GLU A 260 -13.90 3.27 -17.59
C GLU A 260 -13.71 2.73 -16.18
N GLN A 261 -14.41 1.62 -15.93
CA GLN A 261 -14.23 0.85 -14.71
C GLN A 261 -12.95 0.02 -14.79
N LEU A 262 -12.21 0.00 -13.71
CA LEU A 262 -11.01 -0.80 -13.56
C LEU A 262 -11.36 -2.24 -13.16
N GLY A 263 -10.66 -3.20 -13.75
CA GLY A 263 -10.84 -4.62 -13.42
C GLY A 263 -9.60 -5.47 -13.64
N PHE A 264 -9.50 -6.52 -12.83
CA PHE A 264 -8.41 -7.50 -12.91
C PHE A 264 -8.94 -8.95 -12.88
N ASP A 265 -8.14 -9.89 -13.35
CA ASP A 265 -8.51 -11.32 -13.28
C ASP A 265 -8.17 -11.91 -11.90
N TYR A 266 -9.20 -12.33 -11.15
CA TYR A 266 -9.09 -12.91 -9.82
C TYR A 266 -8.57 -14.36 -9.85
N ARG A 267 -8.47 -14.99 -11.02
CA ARG A 267 -8.06 -16.40 -11.17
C ARG A 267 -6.55 -16.57 -11.34
N GLY A 268 -5.78 -15.48 -11.28
CA GLY A 268 -4.32 -15.52 -11.33
C GLY A 268 -3.66 -16.15 -10.08
N ARG A 269 -2.39 -16.55 -10.21
CA ARG A 269 -1.58 -17.19 -9.13
C ARG A 269 -1.58 -16.46 -7.79
N LEU A 270 -1.76 -15.14 -7.80
CA LEU A 270 -1.74 -14.31 -6.59
C LEU A 270 -2.96 -14.54 -5.68
N HIS A 271 -4.01 -15.17 -6.21
CA HIS A 271 -5.32 -15.29 -5.58
C HIS A 271 -5.85 -16.75 -5.55
N THR A 272 -5.32 -17.63 -6.40
CA THR A 272 -5.71 -19.06 -6.49
C THR A 272 -5.55 -19.84 -5.19
N THR A 273 -4.60 -19.50 -4.32
CA THR A 273 -4.37 -20.27 -3.07
C THR A 273 -5.50 -20.07 -2.03
N TYR A 274 -6.41 -19.09 -2.21
CA TYR A 274 -7.44 -18.73 -1.21
C TYR A 274 -8.85 -18.53 -1.77
N CYS A 275 -9.01 -18.42 -3.09
CA CYS A 275 -10.32 -18.36 -3.75
C CYS A 275 -10.77 -19.68 -4.37
N GLU A 276 -10.43 -20.82 -3.73
CA GLU A 276 -11.03 -22.13 -4.05
C GLU A 276 -12.54 -22.18 -3.73
N LYS A 277 -13.13 -21.12 -3.18
CA LYS A 277 -14.57 -20.99 -2.94
C LYS A 277 -15.15 -19.92 -3.87
N SER A 278 -15.93 -20.36 -4.85
CA SER A 278 -16.97 -19.61 -5.57
C SER A 278 -16.62 -18.14 -5.83
N ILE A 279 -15.73 -17.85 -6.78
CA ILE A 279 -15.61 -16.49 -7.33
C ILE A 279 -17.01 -16.09 -7.80
N PRO A 280 -17.61 -15.00 -7.27
CA PRO A 280 -18.91 -14.56 -7.73
C PRO A 280 -18.87 -14.33 -9.25
N THR A 281 -19.91 -14.74 -9.97
CA THR A 281 -20.02 -14.40 -11.39
C THR A 281 -20.36 -12.92 -11.49
N PHE A 282 -19.39 -12.10 -11.89
CA PHE A 282 -19.60 -10.68 -12.12
C PHE A 282 -20.10 -10.46 -13.56
N GLY A 283 -21.02 -9.50 -13.73
CA GLY A 283 -21.36 -9.01 -15.06
C GLY A 283 -20.18 -8.27 -15.72
N PRO A 284 -20.28 -7.96 -17.02
CA PRO A 284 -19.25 -7.18 -17.69
C PRO A 284 -19.11 -5.80 -17.03
N LEU A 285 -17.88 -5.32 -16.93
CA LEU A 285 -17.61 -3.98 -16.43
C LEU A 285 -18.29 -2.94 -17.33
N SER A 286 -18.89 -1.94 -16.70
CA SER A 286 -19.60 -0.87 -17.40
C SER A 286 -18.97 0.48 -17.04
N PRO A 287 -18.75 1.39 -18.02
CA PRO A 287 -18.23 2.72 -17.72
C PRO A 287 -19.24 3.55 -16.94
N LEU A 288 -18.76 4.58 -16.26
CA LEU A 288 -19.61 5.58 -15.63
C LEU A 288 -20.48 6.30 -16.69
N PRO A 289 -21.77 6.55 -16.39
CA PRO A 289 -22.56 7.48 -17.17
C PRO A 289 -21.88 8.85 -17.24
N ALA A 290 -21.94 9.52 -18.41
CA ALA A 290 -21.27 10.81 -18.62
C ALA A 290 -21.61 11.89 -17.55
N PRO A 291 -22.86 12.03 -17.07
CA PRO A 291 -23.17 12.97 -15.99
C PRO A 291 -22.45 12.64 -14.68
N HIS A 292 -22.30 11.35 -14.38
CA HIS A 292 -21.64 10.88 -13.16
C HIS A 292 -20.13 11.10 -13.21
N LEU A 293 -19.51 10.79 -14.36
CA LEU A 293 -18.11 11.10 -14.60
C LEU A 293 -17.85 12.61 -14.45
N ALA A 294 -18.67 13.44 -15.08
CA ALA A 294 -18.55 14.89 -15.00
C ALA A 294 -18.73 15.42 -13.56
N ALA A 295 -19.62 14.81 -12.76
CA ALA A 295 -19.80 15.17 -11.37
C ALA A 295 -18.54 14.86 -10.53
N LEU A 296 -17.94 13.69 -10.71
CA LEU A 296 -16.72 13.29 -10.01
C LEU A 296 -15.50 14.13 -10.43
N GLN A 297 -15.36 14.45 -11.72
CA GLN A 297 -14.27 15.27 -12.25
C GLN A 297 -14.32 16.73 -11.76
N LYS A 298 -15.50 17.25 -11.40
CA LYS A 298 -15.67 18.62 -10.90
C LYS A 298 -15.23 18.80 -9.44
N LEU A 299 -15.14 17.71 -8.67
CA LEU A 299 -14.70 17.75 -7.28
C LEU A 299 -13.21 17.98 -7.19
#